data_AF-A0A1L3NIB4-F1
#
_entry.id   AF-A0A1L3NIB4-F1
#
_cell.length_a   1.000
_cell.length_b   1.000
_cell.length_c   1.000
_cell.angle_alpha   90.00
_cell.angle_beta   90.00
_cell.angle_gamma   90.00
#
_symmetry.space_group_name_H-M   'P 1'
#
loop_
_entity.id
_entity.type
_entity.pdbx_description
1 polymer ?
#
loop_
_entity_poly.entity_id
_entity_poly.type
_entity_poly.pdbx_seq_one_letter_code
_entity_poly.pdbx_strand_id
1 'polypeptide(L)'
;MESRSTFRDREILIKGISTYYSVEDIKSLARLLDISEAEYFNAYISSNELADKFVTRVFQLSKENQLLETIKDNEDLKRPNIIKNISTDIINVDNNENEDESFNSLKILHLSDIHLGTSAEASKYKLQLKTDLISRLKVEKIDFLILSGDITNASTFDEYDAAFKFIEDIIKSFKIDRSKIIIVPGNHDLSWDVCKRALIKEDEFNKEIYKLRFDNFSNYFYSKLCGQDYPTEYEKQGILYKYEEEKIIVLGLNSAWEIDHIKKLRASINMESMSESIGNIIMDKKYNDWLKIAVFHHSVTGKDSMDNGFLELLVSNNFKVCMHGHIHEAKYDFYSYGNNREIAIIGAGTFGAPAEEHVLGVPLQYNFIELSLDNKQIKVNTRRREKVDGAWEADARWGDKDNPKPFYKIDLSKINNI
;
A
#
# COMPACT_ATOMS: atom_id res chain seq x y z
N MET A 1 13.88 7.24 -17.42
CA MET A 1 13.06 7.52 -16.23
C MET A 1 12.05 8.61 -16.53
N GLU A 2 10.87 8.18 -16.95
CA GLU A 2 9.66 8.97 -16.82
C GLU A 2 9.37 9.19 -15.31
N SER A 3 9.36 10.45 -14.86
CA SER A 3 8.88 10.87 -13.54
C SER A 3 7.39 10.53 -13.31
N ARG A 4 6.92 10.55 -12.06
CA ARG A 4 5.47 10.44 -11.75
C ARG A 4 4.63 11.58 -12.38
N SER A 5 5.27 12.70 -12.75
CA SER A 5 4.63 13.73 -13.59
C SER A 5 4.48 13.20 -15.01
N THR A 6 5.52 12.65 -15.63
CA THR A 6 5.45 12.16 -17.03
C THR A 6 4.41 11.05 -17.26
N PHE A 7 4.16 10.14 -16.31
CA PHE A 7 3.07 9.15 -16.48
C PHE A 7 1.67 9.81 -16.44
N ARG A 8 1.46 10.77 -15.51
CA ARG A 8 0.22 11.55 -15.44
C ARG A 8 0.07 12.45 -16.68
N ASP A 9 1.15 13.08 -17.10
CA ASP A 9 1.21 13.94 -18.28
C ASP A 9 0.93 13.11 -19.55
N ARG A 10 1.40 11.86 -19.61
CA ARG A 10 1.10 10.90 -20.68
C ARG A 10 -0.39 10.58 -20.75
N GLU A 11 -1.05 10.22 -19.64
CA GLU A 11 -2.51 9.97 -19.62
C GLU A 11 -3.32 11.23 -20.01
N ILE A 12 -2.91 12.41 -19.54
CA ILE A 12 -3.54 13.69 -19.91
C ILE A 12 -3.36 13.96 -21.41
N LEU A 13 -2.17 13.69 -21.97
CA LEU A 13 -1.89 13.86 -23.40
C LEU A 13 -2.67 12.86 -24.25
N ILE A 14 -2.77 11.59 -23.85
CA ILE A 14 -3.56 10.57 -24.56
C ILE A 14 -5.02 10.99 -24.63
N LYS A 15 -5.60 11.38 -23.49
CA LYS A 15 -6.99 11.84 -23.42
C LYS A 15 -7.20 13.15 -24.18
N GLY A 16 -6.28 14.09 -24.08
CA GLY A 16 -6.35 15.37 -24.78
C GLY A 16 -6.24 15.20 -26.30
N ILE A 17 -5.27 14.43 -26.77
CA ILE A 17 -5.01 14.21 -28.20
C ILE A 17 -6.18 13.46 -28.84
N SER A 18 -6.65 12.38 -28.22
CA SER A 18 -7.82 11.64 -28.73
C SER A 18 -9.11 12.46 -28.78
N THR A 19 -9.25 13.46 -27.92
CA THR A 19 -10.45 14.31 -27.85
C THR A 19 -10.41 15.49 -28.82
N TYR A 20 -9.24 16.11 -29.02
CA TYR A 20 -9.14 17.43 -29.68
C TYR A 20 -8.36 17.43 -31.00
N TYR A 21 -7.78 16.30 -31.41
CA TYR A 21 -7.04 16.17 -32.67
C TYR A 21 -7.68 15.12 -33.58
N SER A 22 -7.81 15.46 -34.85
CA SER A 22 -8.17 14.49 -35.89
C SER A 22 -6.98 13.59 -36.23
N VAL A 23 -7.24 12.52 -36.99
CA VAL A 23 -6.18 11.62 -37.47
C VAL A 23 -5.12 12.37 -38.28
N GLU A 24 -5.51 13.33 -39.13
CA GLU A 24 -4.56 14.10 -39.94
C GLU A 24 -3.77 15.10 -39.10
N ASP A 25 -4.37 15.62 -38.02
CA ASP A 25 -3.65 16.49 -37.09
C ASP A 25 -2.59 15.70 -36.30
N ILE A 26 -2.90 14.47 -35.87
CA ILE A 26 -1.92 13.57 -35.22
C ILE A 26 -0.78 13.22 -36.20
N LYS A 27 -1.08 12.99 -37.48
CA LYS A 27 -0.04 12.81 -38.51
C LYS A 27 0.82 14.05 -38.70
N SER A 28 0.21 15.23 -38.66
CA SER A 28 0.94 16.50 -38.76
C SER A 28 1.84 16.73 -37.54
N LEU A 29 1.36 16.43 -36.33
CA LEU A 29 2.19 16.41 -35.11
C LEU A 29 3.36 15.43 -35.27
N ALA A 30 3.10 14.19 -35.69
CA ALA A 30 4.17 13.19 -35.86
C ALA A 30 5.24 13.62 -36.87
N ARG A 31 4.86 14.26 -37.99
CA ARG A 31 5.82 14.81 -38.97
C ARG A 31 6.68 15.91 -38.35
N LEU A 32 6.10 16.80 -37.55
CA LEU A 32 6.85 17.86 -36.85
C LEU A 32 7.80 17.30 -35.79
N LEU A 33 7.46 16.15 -35.22
CA LEU A 33 8.29 15.42 -34.26
C LEU A 33 9.22 14.40 -34.93
N ASP A 34 9.39 14.38 -36.26
CA ASP A 34 10.18 13.37 -36.98
C ASP A 34 9.87 11.91 -36.55
N ILE A 35 8.59 11.57 -36.40
CA ILE A 35 8.10 10.22 -36.09
C ILE A 35 7.45 9.65 -37.36
N SER A 36 7.92 8.49 -37.82
CA SER A 36 7.36 7.86 -39.02
C SER A 36 5.95 7.34 -38.75
N GLU A 37 5.04 7.52 -39.71
CA GLU A 37 3.66 7.04 -39.62
C GLU A 37 3.57 5.54 -39.34
N ALA A 38 4.52 4.75 -39.86
CA ALA A 38 4.60 3.30 -39.63
C ALA A 38 4.84 2.90 -38.16
N GLU A 39 5.29 3.83 -37.31
CA GLU A 39 5.64 3.56 -35.91
C GLU A 39 4.44 3.60 -34.97
N TYR A 40 3.34 4.25 -35.36
CA TYR A 40 2.19 4.46 -34.48
C TYR A 40 0.81 4.34 -35.18
N PHE A 41 0.74 4.42 -36.51
CA PHE A 41 -0.52 4.41 -37.25
C PHE A 41 -0.87 3.04 -37.85
N ASN A 42 -2.15 2.68 -37.78
CA ASN A 42 -2.74 1.53 -38.46
C ASN A 42 -4.18 1.89 -38.90
N ALA A 43 -4.61 1.49 -40.10
CA ALA A 43 -5.93 1.87 -40.64
C ALA A 43 -7.14 1.32 -39.85
N TYR A 44 -6.93 0.36 -38.94
CA TYR A 44 -8.00 -0.35 -38.23
C TYR A 44 -8.05 -0.09 -36.71
N ILE A 45 -7.52 1.04 -36.23
CA ILE A 45 -7.49 1.36 -34.79
C ILE A 45 -8.40 2.55 -34.43
N SER A 46 -8.89 2.57 -33.19
CA SER A 46 -9.71 3.67 -32.68
C SER A 46 -8.91 4.95 -32.44
N SER A 47 -9.56 6.12 -32.36
CA SER A 47 -8.88 7.39 -32.06
C SER A 47 -8.13 7.40 -30.73
N ASN A 48 -8.65 6.72 -29.70
CA ASN A 48 -7.97 6.57 -28.41
C ASN A 48 -6.73 5.70 -28.54
N GLU A 49 -6.81 4.60 -29.29
CA GLU A 49 -5.69 3.71 -29.50
C GLU A 49 -4.60 4.34 -30.39
N LEU A 50 -4.99 5.15 -31.37
CA LEU A 50 -4.08 5.95 -32.17
C LEU A 50 -3.34 7.00 -31.31
N ALA A 51 -4.07 7.71 -30.44
CA ALA A 51 -3.50 8.70 -29.53
C ALA A 51 -2.56 8.03 -28.51
N ASP A 52 -2.94 6.89 -27.95
CA ASP A 52 -2.09 6.11 -27.05
C ASP A 52 -0.79 5.69 -27.74
N LYS A 53 -0.86 5.06 -28.92
CA LYS A 53 0.34 4.65 -29.67
C LYS A 53 1.23 5.84 -30.04
N PHE A 54 0.64 6.94 -30.50
CA PHE A 54 1.38 8.15 -30.82
C PHE A 54 2.09 8.75 -29.61
N VAL A 55 1.35 9.02 -28.52
CA VAL A 55 1.91 9.62 -27.31
C VAL A 55 2.94 8.69 -26.67
N THR A 56 2.67 7.39 -26.61
CA THR A 56 3.67 6.40 -26.16
C THR A 56 4.96 6.49 -26.96
N ARG A 57 4.87 6.66 -28.29
CA ARG A 57 6.05 6.79 -29.13
C ARG A 57 6.80 8.09 -28.92
N VAL A 58 6.08 9.20 -28.71
CA VAL A 58 6.67 10.50 -28.35
C VAL A 58 7.50 10.39 -27.07
N PHE A 59 6.97 9.70 -26.07
CA PHE A 59 7.64 9.51 -24.79
C PHE A 59 8.85 8.57 -24.88
N GLN A 60 8.74 7.46 -25.63
CA GLN A 60 9.87 6.57 -25.91
C GLN A 60 11.05 7.26 -26.60
N LEU A 61 10.77 8.31 -27.38
CA LEU A 61 11.77 9.10 -28.09
C LEU A 61 12.21 10.35 -27.31
N SER A 62 11.69 10.56 -26.09
CA SER A 62 11.93 11.75 -25.26
C SER A 62 11.64 13.07 -25.99
N LYS A 63 10.53 13.10 -26.77
CA LYS A 63 10.09 14.27 -27.55
C LYS A 63 8.87 14.98 -26.93
N GLU A 64 8.59 14.76 -25.65
CA GLU A 64 7.41 15.29 -24.96
C GLU A 64 7.42 16.82 -24.93
N ASN A 65 8.58 17.43 -24.69
CA ASN A 65 8.73 18.90 -24.70
C ASN A 65 8.41 19.50 -26.08
N GLN A 66 8.89 18.86 -27.15
CA GLN A 66 8.60 19.30 -28.51
C GLN A 66 7.11 19.16 -28.84
N LEU A 67 6.47 18.09 -28.37
CA LEU A 67 5.02 17.92 -28.48
C LEU A 67 4.28 19.03 -27.73
N LEU A 68 4.68 19.33 -26.48
CA LEU A 68 4.04 20.35 -25.65
C LEU A 68 4.19 21.76 -26.25
N GLU A 69 5.37 22.11 -26.76
CA GLU A 69 5.59 23.37 -27.50
C GLU A 69 4.71 23.46 -28.74
N THR A 70 4.60 22.36 -29.50
CA THR A 70 3.74 22.31 -30.69
C THR A 70 2.26 22.47 -30.34
N ILE A 71 1.79 21.80 -29.27
CA ILE A 71 0.41 21.93 -28.77
C ILE A 71 0.13 23.34 -28.23
N LYS A 72 1.15 24.06 -27.76
CA LYS A 72 1.00 25.39 -27.18
C LYS A 72 1.00 26.49 -28.25
N ASP A 73 1.98 26.47 -29.15
CA ASP A 73 2.36 27.65 -29.92
C ASP A 73 2.24 27.48 -31.45
N ASN A 74 1.94 26.29 -31.97
CA ASN A 74 1.79 26.07 -33.42
C ASN A 74 0.53 26.76 -33.98
N GLU A 75 0.65 27.44 -35.14
CA GLU A 75 -0.44 28.24 -35.72
C GLU A 75 -1.72 27.44 -36.00
N ASP A 76 -1.58 26.23 -36.53
CA ASP A 76 -2.69 25.38 -36.97
C ASP A 76 -3.06 24.30 -35.94
N LEU A 77 -2.07 23.82 -35.20
CA LEU A 77 -2.23 22.67 -34.31
C LEU A 77 -2.43 23.02 -32.84
N LYS A 78 -2.32 24.29 -32.41
CA LYS A 78 -2.44 24.64 -30.98
C LYS A 78 -3.74 24.17 -30.32
N ARG A 79 -3.62 23.54 -29.14
CA ARG A 79 -4.71 23.18 -28.22
C ARG A 79 -4.31 23.43 -26.76
N PRO A 80 -4.20 24.71 -26.34
CA PRO A 80 -3.66 25.09 -25.03
C PRO A 80 -4.47 24.58 -23.82
N ASN A 81 -5.71 24.11 -24.05
CA ASN A 81 -6.52 23.51 -22.98
C ASN A 81 -6.01 22.14 -22.52
N ILE A 82 -5.23 21.43 -23.35
CA ILE A 82 -4.67 20.12 -23.00
C ILE A 82 -3.55 20.27 -21.96
N ILE A 83 -2.74 21.33 -22.09
CA ILE A 83 -1.56 21.57 -21.26
C ILE A 83 -1.88 22.20 -19.90
N LYS A 84 -3.12 22.63 -19.65
CA LYS A 84 -3.51 23.33 -18.41
C LYS A 84 -3.30 22.50 -17.13
N ASN A 85 -3.24 21.18 -17.26
CA ASN A 85 -3.11 20.22 -16.17
C ASN A 85 -1.80 19.39 -16.22
N ILE A 86 -0.88 19.74 -17.13
CA ILE A 86 0.43 19.09 -17.29
C ILE A 86 1.45 19.81 -16.41
N SER A 87 2.28 19.07 -15.66
CA SER A 87 3.22 19.64 -14.69
C SER A 87 4.27 20.51 -15.40
N THR A 88 4.45 21.78 -14.99
CA THR A 88 5.42 22.72 -15.59
C THR A 88 6.89 22.47 -15.18
N ASP A 89 7.19 21.37 -14.50
CA ASP A 89 8.48 21.12 -13.84
C ASP A 89 9.53 20.43 -14.72
N ILE A 90 9.47 20.59 -16.06
CA ILE A 90 10.49 20.01 -16.95
C ILE A 90 11.81 20.83 -16.96
N ILE A 91 11.90 21.88 -16.13
CA ILE A 91 13.09 22.72 -16.03
C ILE A 91 13.81 22.41 -14.70
N ASN A 92 14.94 21.70 -14.83
CA ASN A 92 16.00 21.41 -13.85
C ASN A 92 16.12 19.94 -13.41
N VAL A 93 16.63 19.12 -14.33
CA VAL A 93 17.47 17.98 -13.96
C VAL A 93 18.86 18.52 -13.66
N ASP A 94 19.07 18.98 -12.43
CA ASP A 94 20.41 19.04 -11.87
C ASP A 94 20.73 17.68 -11.28
N ASN A 95 21.72 17.05 -11.90
CA ASN A 95 22.39 15.84 -11.43
C ASN A 95 22.95 16.10 -10.02
N ASN A 96 22.27 15.59 -9.00
CA ASN A 96 22.88 15.33 -7.70
C ASN A 96 22.32 13.99 -7.19
N GLU A 97 22.79 12.91 -7.82
CA GLU A 97 22.92 11.63 -7.14
C GLU A 97 24.06 11.75 -6.11
N ASN A 98 23.73 12.31 -4.95
CA ASN A 98 24.49 12.07 -3.73
C ASN A 98 23.68 11.11 -2.87
N GLU A 99 23.86 9.82 -3.12
CA GLU A 99 23.50 8.74 -2.20
C GLU A 99 24.47 8.73 -1.00
N ASP A 100 24.47 9.74 -0.12
CA ASP A 100 25.04 9.61 1.25
C ASP A 100 24.77 10.83 2.17
N GLU A 101 23.56 11.39 2.18
CA GLU A 101 23.14 12.20 3.33
C GLU A 101 22.44 11.31 4.34
N SER A 102 22.89 11.36 5.61
CA SER A 102 22.31 10.56 6.69
C SER A 102 20.82 10.88 6.83
N PHE A 103 19.97 10.03 6.25
CA PHE A 103 18.53 10.12 6.40
C PHE A 103 18.19 9.81 7.86
N ASN A 104 17.91 10.83 8.65
CA ASN A 104 17.23 10.64 9.93
C ASN A 104 15.78 10.22 9.62
N SER A 105 15.59 8.91 9.43
CA SER A 105 14.32 8.31 9.04
C SER A 105 13.93 7.24 10.03
N LEU A 106 12.64 7.22 10.35
CA LEU A 106 12.03 6.16 11.13
C LEU A 106 11.98 4.90 10.28
N LYS A 107 12.51 3.80 10.81
CA LYS A 107 12.56 2.50 10.15
C LYS A 107 11.34 1.69 10.55
N ILE A 108 10.49 1.38 9.58
CA ILE A 108 9.23 0.67 9.79
C ILE A 108 9.31 -0.69 9.07
N LEU A 109 9.12 -1.78 9.81
CA LEU A 109 8.95 -3.11 9.22
C LEU A 109 7.46 -3.39 9.07
N HIS A 110 7.00 -3.65 7.85
CA HIS A 110 5.60 -3.96 7.55
C HIS A 110 5.50 -5.38 7.01
N LEU A 111 4.88 -6.25 7.82
CA LEU A 111 4.61 -7.65 7.51
C LEU A 111 3.10 -7.86 7.42
N SER A 112 2.69 -8.73 6.51
CA SER A 112 1.31 -9.16 6.35
C SER A 112 1.30 -10.61 5.87
N ASP A 113 0.20 -11.30 6.12
CA ASP A 113 -0.05 -12.63 5.57
C ASP A 113 1.16 -13.54 5.88
N ILE A 114 1.42 -13.68 7.17
CA ILE A 114 2.57 -14.42 7.72
C ILE A 114 2.27 -15.92 7.71
N HIS A 115 0.99 -16.29 7.94
CA HIS A 115 0.49 -17.66 7.95
C HIS A 115 1.37 -18.64 8.73
N LEU A 116 1.74 -18.26 9.95
CA LEU A 116 2.58 -19.08 10.80
C LEU A 116 1.81 -20.32 11.30
N GLY A 117 2.21 -21.50 10.81
CA GLY A 117 1.63 -22.78 11.16
C GLY A 117 2.36 -23.48 12.33
N THR A 118 3.69 -23.44 12.31
CA THR A 118 4.52 -24.28 13.18
C THR A 118 5.77 -23.57 13.70
N SER A 119 6.33 -24.08 14.81
CA SER A 119 7.63 -23.60 15.34
C SER A 119 8.81 -23.82 14.38
N ALA A 120 8.73 -24.83 13.50
CA ALA A 120 9.74 -25.08 12.48
C ALA A 120 9.71 -23.98 11.39
N GLU A 121 8.52 -23.59 10.94
CA GLU A 121 8.34 -22.46 10.03
C GLU A 121 8.78 -21.15 10.66
N ALA A 122 8.42 -20.89 11.93
CA ALA A 122 8.89 -19.74 12.69
C ALA A 122 10.42 -19.62 12.68
N SER A 123 11.12 -20.74 12.91
CA SER A 123 12.58 -20.78 12.90
C SER A 123 13.16 -20.48 11.52
N LYS A 124 12.53 -21.01 10.46
CA LYS A 124 12.92 -20.76 9.07
C LYS A 124 12.71 -19.29 8.69
N TYR A 125 11.52 -18.76 8.92
CA TYR A 125 11.16 -17.37 8.60
C TYR A 125 12.04 -16.37 9.36
N LYS A 126 12.32 -16.66 10.63
CA LYS A 126 13.28 -15.90 11.46
C LYS A 126 14.65 -15.81 10.79
N LEU A 127 15.22 -16.95 10.39
CA LEU A 127 16.54 -16.97 9.75
C LEU A 127 16.54 -16.17 8.44
N GLN A 128 15.53 -16.38 7.60
CA GLN A 128 15.41 -15.71 6.30
C GLN A 128 15.30 -14.19 6.47
N LEU A 129 14.35 -13.71 7.28
CA LEU A 129 14.12 -12.29 7.50
C LEU A 129 15.34 -11.60 8.13
N LYS A 130 15.93 -12.20 9.17
CA LYS A 130 17.12 -11.62 9.83
C LYS A 130 18.32 -11.57 8.90
N THR A 131 18.52 -12.58 8.06
CA THR A 131 19.61 -12.57 7.06
C THR A 131 19.44 -11.39 6.12
N ASP A 132 18.21 -11.09 5.68
CA ASP A 132 17.99 -9.97 4.78
C ASP A 132 18.16 -8.61 5.47
N LEU A 133 17.51 -8.43 6.62
CA LEU A 133 17.58 -7.19 7.39
C LEU A 133 19.02 -6.86 7.81
N ILE A 134 19.78 -7.85 8.29
CA ILE A 134 21.15 -7.64 8.79
C ILE A 134 22.16 -7.60 7.63
N SER A 135 22.19 -8.63 6.79
CA SER A 135 23.29 -8.77 5.82
C SER A 135 23.09 -7.94 4.56
N ARG A 136 21.84 -7.65 4.16
CA ARG A 136 21.56 -6.88 2.95
C ARG A 136 21.15 -5.44 3.24
N LEU A 137 20.18 -5.25 4.13
CA LEU A 137 19.66 -3.93 4.46
C LEU A 137 20.46 -3.23 5.58
N LYS A 138 21.38 -3.94 6.25
CA LYS A 138 22.25 -3.41 7.33
C LYS A 138 21.45 -2.70 8.44
N VAL A 139 20.30 -3.29 8.80
CA VAL A 139 19.37 -2.76 9.80
C VAL A 139 19.81 -3.21 11.19
N GLU A 140 20.11 -2.24 12.04
CA GLU A 140 20.45 -2.48 13.46
C GLU A 140 19.26 -2.24 14.41
N LYS A 141 18.32 -1.41 14.00
CA LYS A 141 17.13 -1.01 14.77
C LYS A 141 15.94 -0.83 13.84
N ILE A 142 14.76 -1.23 14.32
CA ILE A 142 13.46 -0.92 13.74
C ILE A 142 12.70 -0.06 14.76
N ASP A 143 12.12 1.05 14.31
CA ASP A 143 11.38 1.98 15.16
C ASP A 143 9.91 1.59 15.31
N PHE A 144 9.29 1.06 14.24
CA PHE A 144 7.91 0.56 14.26
C PHE A 144 7.77 -0.80 13.58
N LEU A 145 6.91 -1.64 14.15
CA LEU A 145 6.47 -2.90 13.53
C LEU A 145 4.98 -2.83 13.22
N ILE A 146 4.63 -3.05 11.97
CA ILE A 146 3.23 -3.11 11.52
C ILE A 146 2.95 -4.54 11.05
N LEU A 147 1.96 -5.18 11.68
CA LEU A 147 1.44 -6.48 11.31
C LEU A 147 0.00 -6.29 10.79
N SER A 148 -0.18 -6.32 9.47
CA SER A 148 -1.46 -6.00 8.83
C SER A 148 -2.36 -7.21 8.56
N GLY A 149 -2.41 -8.16 9.49
CA GLY A 149 -3.32 -9.32 9.46
C GLY A 149 -2.73 -10.61 8.90
N ASP A 150 -3.54 -11.67 8.98
CA ASP A 150 -3.25 -13.06 8.64
C ASP A 150 -1.94 -13.54 9.25
N ILE A 151 -1.87 -13.45 10.57
CA ILE A 151 -0.71 -13.87 11.36
C ILE A 151 -0.59 -15.40 11.36
N THR A 152 -1.73 -16.09 11.42
CA THR A 152 -1.86 -17.56 11.50
C THR A 152 -2.71 -18.10 10.35
N ASN A 153 -2.84 -19.42 10.23
CA ASN A 153 -3.69 -20.03 9.19
C ASN A 153 -5.13 -20.29 9.65
N ALA A 154 -5.31 -20.63 10.92
CA ALA A 154 -6.60 -21.09 11.44
C ALA A 154 -6.88 -20.64 12.88
N SER A 155 -6.15 -19.63 13.38
CA SER A 155 -6.37 -19.05 14.71
C SER A 155 -6.27 -20.09 15.84
N THR A 156 -5.30 -21.01 15.76
CA THR A 156 -5.09 -22.03 16.81
C THR A 156 -4.04 -21.60 17.84
N PHE A 157 -4.04 -22.23 19.01
CA PHE A 157 -3.04 -21.95 20.06
C PHE A 157 -1.60 -22.18 19.58
N ASP A 158 -1.33 -23.32 18.93
CA ASP A 158 0.02 -23.69 18.50
C ASP A 158 0.56 -22.74 17.42
N GLU A 159 -0.31 -22.30 16.50
CA GLU A 159 0.00 -21.30 15.49
C GLU A 159 0.36 -19.95 16.13
N TYR A 160 -0.46 -19.47 17.08
CA TYR A 160 -0.18 -18.22 17.78
C TYR A 160 1.06 -18.30 18.68
N ASP A 161 1.35 -19.45 19.28
CA ASP A 161 2.58 -19.64 20.04
C ASP A 161 3.81 -19.57 19.12
N ALA A 162 3.74 -20.18 17.94
CA ALA A 162 4.79 -20.07 16.92
C ALA A 162 4.95 -18.63 16.42
N ALA A 163 3.84 -17.94 16.12
CA ALA A 163 3.83 -16.55 15.70
C ALA A 163 4.40 -15.61 16.77
N PHE A 164 3.99 -15.79 18.03
CA PHE A 164 4.50 -15.02 19.15
C PHE A 164 6.01 -15.18 19.28
N LYS A 165 6.53 -16.41 19.26
CA LYS A 165 7.99 -16.68 19.34
C LYS A 165 8.76 -16.05 18.19
N PHE A 166 8.21 -16.09 16.97
CA PHE A 166 8.79 -15.44 15.80
C PHE A 166 8.89 -13.92 16.00
N ILE A 167 7.76 -13.26 16.31
CA ILE A 167 7.70 -11.80 16.48
C ILE A 167 8.53 -11.34 17.68
N GLU A 168 8.51 -12.07 18.79
CA GLU A 168 9.31 -11.79 19.98
C GLU A 168 10.82 -11.78 19.68
N ASP A 169 11.29 -12.70 18.82
CA ASP A 169 12.68 -12.71 18.39
C ASP A 169 13.03 -11.49 17.54
N ILE A 170 12.14 -11.08 16.64
CA ILE A 170 12.32 -9.88 15.80
C ILE A 170 12.38 -8.63 16.68
N ILE A 171 11.47 -8.48 17.64
CA ILE A 171 11.45 -7.38 18.61
C ILE A 171 12.80 -7.26 19.34
N LYS A 172 13.31 -8.38 19.88
CA LYS A 172 14.60 -8.40 20.59
C LYS A 172 15.78 -8.12 19.66
N SER A 173 15.77 -8.71 18.47
CA SER A 173 16.89 -8.62 17.52
C SER A 173 17.09 -7.21 16.97
N PHE A 174 16.00 -6.46 16.78
CA PHE A 174 16.02 -5.12 16.19
C PHE A 174 15.59 -4.03 17.19
N LYS A 175 15.59 -4.34 18.49
CA LYS A 175 15.36 -3.38 19.59
C LYS A 175 14.08 -2.55 19.41
N ILE A 176 13.01 -3.21 18.96
CA ILE A 176 11.71 -2.58 18.74
C ILE A 176 11.09 -2.32 20.11
N ASP A 177 10.65 -1.09 20.36
CA ASP A 177 9.84 -0.81 21.54
C ASP A 177 8.45 -1.45 21.36
N ARG A 178 7.99 -2.20 22.37
CA ARG A 178 6.67 -2.84 22.36
C ARG A 178 5.53 -1.85 22.19
N SER A 179 5.72 -0.59 22.63
CA SER A 179 4.73 0.47 22.42
C SER A 179 4.55 0.83 20.93
N LYS A 180 5.53 0.50 20.09
CA LYS A 180 5.61 0.83 18.65
C LYS A 180 5.22 -0.34 17.75
N ILE A 181 4.44 -1.28 18.28
CA ILE A 181 3.90 -2.41 17.53
C ILE A 181 2.42 -2.15 17.25
N ILE A 182 2.07 -2.15 15.97
CA ILE A 182 0.70 -2.00 15.48
C ILE A 182 0.29 -3.35 14.89
N ILE A 183 -0.84 -3.90 15.36
CA ILE A 183 -1.34 -5.20 14.94
C ILE A 183 -2.83 -5.07 14.63
N VAL A 184 -3.23 -5.49 13.45
CA VAL A 184 -4.64 -5.68 13.09
C VAL A 184 -4.87 -7.13 12.66
N PRO A 185 -6.04 -7.72 12.93
CA PRO A 185 -6.31 -9.08 12.51
C PRO A 185 -6.72 -9.17 11.04
N GLY A 186 -6.43 -10.30 10.41
CA GLY A 186 -6.99 -10.70 9.12
C GLY A 186 -8.11 -11.75 9.24
N ASN A 187 -8.54 -12.31 8.11
CA ASN A 187 -9.60 -13.32 8.10
C ASN A 187 -9.13 -14.72 8.55
N HIS A 188 -7.83 -15.01 8.57
CA HIS A 188 -7.30 -16.25 9.14
C HIS A 188 -7.03 -16.16 10.65
N ASP A 189 -7.11 -14.95 11.22
CA ASP A 189 -6.91 -14.72 12.65
C ASP A 189 -8.18 -14.92 13.49
N LEU A 190 -9.32 -15.19 12.86
CA LEU A 190 -10.56 -15.56 13.54
C LEU A 190 -10.73 -17.07 13.63
N SER A 191 -11.36 -17.55 14.70
CA SER A 191 -11.64 -18.97 14.89
C SER A 191 -12.90 -19.38 14.12
N TRP A 192 -12.70 -20.19 13.07
CA TRP A 192 -13.79 -20.82 12.31
C TRP A 192 -14.70 -21.70 13.17
N ASP A 193 -14.16 -22.33 14.21
CA ASP A 193 -14.94 -23.17 15.11
C ASP A 193 -15.81 -22.35 16.06
N VAL A 194 -15.36 -21.17 16.49
CA VAL A 194 -16.22 -20.19 17.17
C VAL A 194 -17.35 -19.76 16.24
N CYS A 195 -17.06 -19.46 14.96
CA CYS A 195 -18.10 -19.11 13.97
C CYS A 195 -19.20 -20.17 13.89
N LYS A 196 -18.80 -21.45 13.76
CA LYS A 196 -19.72 -22.58 13.63
C LYS A 196 -20.54 -22.78 14.89
N ARG A 197 -19.92 -22.66 16.08
CA ARG A 197 -20.63 -22.77 17.37
C ARG A 197 -21.58 -21.62 17.62
N ALA A 198 -21.30 -20.44 17.10
CA ALA A 198 -22.20 -19.30 17.19
C ALA A 198 -23.45 -19.46 16.32
N LEU A 199 -23.43 -20.35 15.32
CA LEU A 199 -24.55 -20.52 14.41
C LEU A 199 -25.75 -21.18 15.10
N ILE A 200 -26.89 -20.49 15.10
CA ILE A 200 -28.16 -21.01 15.64
C ILE A 200 -28.91 -21.73 14.53
N LYS A 201 -29.13 -21.04 13.40
CA LYS A 201 -29.81 -21.55 12.21
C LYS A 201 -29.48 -20.67 11.01
N GLU A 202 -29.24 -21.27 9.84
CA GLU A 202 -29.00 -20.53 8.59
C GLU A 202 -27.94 -19.43 8.75
N ASP A 203 -28.27 -18.15 8.56
CA ASP A 203 -27.40 -16.97 8.71
C ASP A 203 -27.68 -16.22 10.03
N GLU A 204 -28.29 -16.90 11.01
CA GLU A 204 -28.61 -16.39 12.34
C GLU A 204 -27.58 -16.88 13.37
N PHE A 205 -26.92 -15.93 14.03
CA PHE A 205 -25.83 -16.19 14.98
C PHE A 205 -26.18 -15.72 16.40
N ASN A 206 -25.76 -16.51 17.40
CA ASN A 206 -25.66 -16.08 18.78
C ASN A 206 -24.59 -14.99 18.89
N LYS A 207 -25.02 -13.74 19.07
CA LYS A 207 -24.14 -12.56 19.08
C LYS A 207 -23.04 -12.63 20.13
N GLU A 208 -23.33 -13.19 21.31
CA GLU A 208 -22.36 -13.29 22.41
C GLU A 208 -21.23 -14.26 22.07
N ILE A 209 -21.56 -15.42 21.48
CA ILE A 209 -20.52 -16.37 21.02
C ILE A 209 -19.82 -15.82 19.78
N TYR A 210 -20.56 -15.16 18.88
CA TYR A 210 -20.03 -14.64 17.64
C TYR A 210 -18.90 -13.62 17.92
N LYS A 211 -19.09 -12.67 18.84
CA LYS A 211 -18.03 -11.68 19.17
C LYS A 211 -16.70 -12.29 19.63
N LEU A 212 -16.71 -13.53 20.14
CA LEU A 212 -15.52 -14.26 20.62
C LEU A 212 -14.64 -14.84 19.50
N ARG A 213 -14.99 -14.60 18.22
CA ARG A 213 -14.23 -15.13 17.07
C ARG A 213 -12.74 -14.80 17.11
N PHE A 214 -12.37 -13.65 17.68
CA PHE A 214 -10.97 -13.20 17.82
C PHE A 214 -10.37 -13.48 19.20
N ASP A 215 -11.00 -14.29 20.06
CA ASP A 215 -10.48 -14.56 21.40
C ASP A 215 -9.11 -15.22 21.38
N ASN A 216 -8.85 -16.14 20.45
CA ASN A 216 -7.55 -16.79 20.32
C ASN A 216 -6.48 -15.78 19.88
N PHE A 217 -6.80 -14.93 18.90
CA PHE A 217 -5.94 -13.80 18.48
C PHE A 217 -5.62 -12.88 19.68
N SER A 218 -6.65 -12.51 20.44
CA SER A 218 -6.53 -11.66 21.62
C SER A 218 -5.64 -12.31 22.70
N ASN A 219 -6.03 -13.49 23.18
CA ASN A 219 -5.47 -14.14 24.36
C ASN A 219 -4.10 -14.76 24.13
N TYR A 220 -3.85 -15.32 22.94
CA TYR A 220 -2.65 -16.11 22.68
C TYR A 220 -1.53 -15.31 22.00
N PHE A 221 -1.86 -14.17 21.38
CA PHE A 221 -0.92 -13.37 20.60
C PHE A 221 -0.94 -11.88 20.97
N TYR A 222 -2.06 -11.18 20.75
CA TYR A 222 -2.14 -9.73 20.90
C TYR A 222 -1.83 -9.27 22.33
N SER A 223 -2.47 -9.87 23.35
CA SER A 223 -2.27 -9.49 24.76
C SER A 223 -0.85 -9.73 25.25
N LYS A 224 -0.20 -10.80 24.79
CA LYS A 224 1.20 -11.10 25.11
C LYS A 224 2.18 -10.08 24.51
N LEU A 225 1.83 -9.46 23.39
CA LEU A 225 2.68 -8.47 22.71
C LEU A 225 2.42 -7.06 23.24
N CYS A 226 1.14 -6.68 23.33
CA CYS A 226 0.67 -5.33 23.63
C CYS A 226 0.37 -5.09 25.12
N GLY A 227 0.31 -6.14 25.95
CA GLY A 227 0.01 -6.04 27.39
C GLY A 227 -1.46 -5.75 27.73
N GLN A 228 -2.36 -5.82 26.73
CA GLN A 228 -3.79 -5.62 26.88
C GLN A 228 -4.55 -6.48 25.87
N ASP A 229 -5.78 -6.85 26.19
CA ASP A 229 -6.59 -7.68 25.30
C ASP A 229 -7.05 -6.90 24.07
N TYR A 230 -7.18 -7.62 22.96
CA TYR A 230 -7.86 -7.10 21.78
C TYR A 230 -9.38 -7.08 22.04
N PRO A 231 -10.08 -5.97 21.74
CA PRO A 231 -11.49 -5.84 22.07
C PRO A 231 -12.38 -6.80 21.26
N THR A 232 -13.33 -7.42 21.95
CA THR A 232 -14.37 -8.26 21.35
C THR A 232 -15.54 -7.45 20.79
N GLU A 233 -15.79 -6.26 21.35
CA GLU A 233 -16.82 -5.33 20.91
C GLU A 233 -16.40 -4.64 19.60
N TYR A 234 -17.23 -4.76 18.55
CA TYR A 234 -16.88 -4.32 17.20
C TYR A 234 -16.62 -2.81 17.12
N GLU A 235 -17.39 -2.01 17.86
CA GLU A 235 -17.22 -0.57 17.98
C GLU A 235 -15.88 -0.18 18.63
N LYS A 236 -15.23 -1.08 19.36
CA LYS A 236 -13.91 -0.84 19.96
C LYS A 236 -12.75 -1.37 19.10
N GLN A 237 -13.03 -2.01 17.97
CA GLN A 237 -12.00 -2.58 17.08
C GLN A 237 -11.36 -1.55 16.13
N GLY A 238 -11.58 -0.26 16.39
CA GLY A 238 -10.77 0.85 15.91
C GLY A 238 -9.81 1.28 17.01
N ILE A 239 -8.52 0.98 16.85
CA ILE A 239 -7.50 1.26 17.86
C ILE A 239 -6.63 2.43 17.40
N LEU A 240 -6.62 3.50 18.19
CA LEU A 240 -5.75 4.66 17.95
C LEU A 240 -4.45 4.54 18.73
N TYR A 241 -3.35 4.49 18.01
CA TYR A 241 -2.00 4.59 18.53
C TYR A 241 -1.49 6.03 18.33
N LYS A 242 -1.18 6.71 19.43
CA LYS A 242 -0.72 8.11 19.42
C LYS A 242 0.74 8.16 19.85
N TYR A 243 1.61 8.58 18.94
CA TYR A 243 3.06 8.66 19.14
C TYR A 243 3.48 10.12 19.20
N GLU A 244 3.53 10.67 20.41
CA GLU A 244 3.70 12.13 20.60
C GLU A 244 5.08 12.64 20.19
N GLU A 245 6.12 11.86 20.45
CA GLU A 245 7.50 12.22 20.12
C GLU A 245 7.70 12.36 18.61
N GLU A 246 7.14 11.42 17.84
CA GLU A 246 7.20 11.42 16.38
C GLU A 246 6.08 12.21 15.72
N LYS A 247 5.06 12.66 16.48
CA LYS A 247 3.84 13.28 15.95
C LYS A 247 3.15 12.41 14.89
N ILE A 248 2.99 11.12 15.20
CA ILE A 248 2.33 10.13 14.34
C ILE A 248 1.07 9.61 15.04
N ILE A 249 -0.02 9.47 14.29
CA ILE A 249 -1.19 8.70 14.67
C ILE A 249 -1.30 7.52 13.72
N VAL A 250 -1.49 6.33 14.28
CA VAL A 250 -1.87 5.14 13.53
C VAL A 250 -3.26 4.69 13.99
N LEU A 251 -4.17 4.48 13.04
CA LEU A 251 -5.49 3.93 13.27
C LEU A 251 -5.52 2.49 12.73
N GLY A 252 -5.53 1.51 13.64
CA GLY A 252 -5.74 0.11 13.29
C GLY A 252 -7.23 -0.22 13.23
N LEU A 253 -7.70 -0.83 12.15
CA LEU A 253 -9.10 -1.18 11.93
C LEU A 253 -9.25 -2.67 11.59
N ASN A 254 -10.26 -3.31 12.19
CA ASN A 254 -10.61 -4.68 11.84
C ASN A 254 -11.42 -4.74 10.53
N SER A 255 -10.76 -5.15 9.45
CA SER A 255 -11.45 -5.38 8.17
C SER A 255 -12.17 -6.74 8.06
N ALA A 256 -11.98 -7.63 9.04
CA ALA A 256 -12.52 -8.99 9.08
C ALA A 256 -13.71 -9.13 10.07
N TRP A 257 -14.21 -8.03 10.63
CA TRP A 257 -15.18 -8.04 11.72
C TRP A 257 -16.55 -8.67 11.36
N GLU A 258 -16.88 -8.73 10.06
CA GLU A 258 -18.09 -9.39 9.53
C GLU A 258 -17.83 -10.76 8.87
N ILE A 259 -16.58 -11.22 8.85
CA ILE A 259 -16.21 -12.48 8.21
C ILE A 259 -16.52 -13.67 9.12
N ASP A 260 -17.04 -14.73 8.50
CA ASP A 260 -17.32 -16.03 9.11
C ASP A 260 -17.32 -17.17 8.08
N HIS A 261 -17.53 -18.40 8.56
CA HIS A 261 -17.50 -19.62 7.76
C HIS A 261 -18.52 -19.69 6.61
N ILE A 262 -19.60 -18.90 6.66
CA ILE A 262 -20.63 -18.75 5.62
C ILE A 262 -20.27 -17.55 4.72
N LYS A 263 -19.92 -16.41 5.31
CA LYS A 263 -19.63 -15.14 4.61
C LYS A 263 -18.15 -14.82 4.55
N LYS A 264 -17.39 -15.72 3.91
CA LYS A 264 -15.91 -15.64 3.87
C LYS A 264 -15.35 -14.39 3.18
N LEU A 265 -16.11 -13.78 2.28
CA LEU A 265 -15.67 -12.61 1.48
C LEU A 265 -16.21 -11.27 2.00
N ARG A 266 -16.87 -11.25 3.17
CA ARG A 266 -17.51 -10.04 3.71
C ARG A 266 -16.52 -9.16 4.46
N ALA A 267 -15.46 -8.75 3.77
CA ALA A 267 -14.52 -7.77 4.28
C ALA A 267 -15.13 -6.37 4.23
N SER A 268 -15.02 -5.62 5.33
CA SER A 268 -15.54 -4.25 5.45
C SER A 268 -14.96 -3.57 6.68
N ILE A 269 -15.13 -2.25 6.83
CA ILE A 269 -14.76 -1.52 8.05
C ILE A 269 -16.02 -1.20 8.86
N ASN A 270 -16.00 -1.50 10.16
CA ASN A 270 -17.08 -1.13 11.06
C ASN A 270 -17.12 0.40 11.26
N MET A 271 -18.16 1.04 10.75
CA MET A 271 -18.28 2.51 10.77
C MET A 271 -18.43 3.09 12.17
N GLU A 272 -19.01 2.37 13.14
CA GLU A 272 -19.09 2.84 14.52
C GLU A 272 -17.69 2.93 15.13
N SER A 273 -16.86 1.90 14.92
CA SER A 273 -15.48 1.86 15.41
C SER A 273 -14.59 2.96 14.84
N MET A 274 -14.75 3.22 13.55
CA MET A 274 -14.04 4.30 12.87
C MET A 274 -14.51 5.66 13.36
N SER A 275 -15.82 5.83 13.58
CA SER A 275 -16.41 7.09 14.06
C SER A 275 -16.00 7.42 15.49
N GLU A 276 -16.01 6.43 16.39
CA GLU A 276 -15.53 6.58 17.77
C GLU A 276 -14.04 6.94 17.79
N SER A 277 -13.24 6.21 17.01
CA SER A 277 -11.80 6.47 16.88
C SER A 277 -11.51 7.88 16.38
N ILE A 278 -12.02 8.25 15.20
CA ILE A 278 -11.77 9.57 14.62
C ILE A 278 -12.34 10.68 15.50
N GLY A 279 -13.50 10.46 16.12
CA GLY A 279 -14.10 11.38 17.09
C GLY A 279 -13.16 11.77 18.23
N ASN A 280 -12.32 10.82 18.69
CA ASN A 280 -11.33 11.04 19.76
C ASN A 280 -10.13 11.91 19.35
N ILE A 281 -9.99 12.28 18.07
CA ILE A 281 -8.89 13.12 17.58
C ILE A 281 -9.35 14.32 16.76
N ILE A 282 -10.56 14.31 16.17
CA ILE A 282 -11.00 15.31 15.20
C ILE A 282 -11.12 16.72 15.78
N MET A 283 -11.50 16.84 17.06
CA MET A 283 -11.69 18.14 17.72
C MET A 283 -10.40 18.70 18.34
N ASP A 284 -9.38 17.86 18.54
CA ASP A 284 -8.13 18.27 19.18
C ASP A 284 -7.15 18.79 18.13
N LYS A 285 -6.99 20.12 18.12
CA LYS A 285 -6.09 20.83 17.20
C LYS A 285 -4.63 20.37 17.32
N LYS A 286 -4.23 19.75 18.43
CA LYS A 286 -2.89 19.16 18.62
C LYS A 286 -2.53 18.20 17.48
N TYR A 287 -3.51 17.47 16.95
CA TYR A 287 -3.30 16.41 15.96
C TYR A 287 -3.43 16.87 14.51
N ASN A 288 -3.63 18.16 14.25
CA ASN A 288 -3.80 18.67 12.88
C ASN A 288 -2.56 18.46 12.01
N ASP A 289 -1.39 18.71 12.60
CA ASP A 289 -0.09 18.64 11.92
C ASP A 289 0.61 17.28 12.07
N TRP A 290 -0.08 16.30 12.68
CA TRP A 290 0.47 14.95 12.87
C TRP A 290 0.24 14.11 11.61
N LEU A 291 1.21 13.24 11.29
CA LEU A 291 1.03 12.26 10.22
C LEU A 291 0.02 11.19 10.68
N LYS A 292 -1.07 11.03 9.93
CA LYS A 292 -2.12 10.06 10.21
C LYS A 292 -2.08 8.91 9.20
N ILE A 293 -1.93 7.69 9.71
CA ILE A 293 -1.83 6.44 8.95
C ILE A 293 -2.99 5.53 9.35
N ALA A 294 -3.66 4.91 8.39
CA ALA A 294 -4.64 3.85 8.64
C ALA A 294 -4.03 2.48 8.33
N VAL A 295 -4.34 1.46 9.12
CA VAL A 295 -3.89 0.08 8.91
C VAL A 295 -5.09 -0.85 9.01
N PHE A 296 -5.26 -1.72 8.04
CA PHE A 296 -6.29 -2.76 7.99
C PHE A 296 -5.76 -3.95 7.16
N HIS A 297 -6.45 -5.08 7.10
CA HIS A 297 -5.94 -6.25 6.40
C HIS A 297 -6.36 -6.30 4.93
N HIS A 298 -7.65 -6.20 4.63
CA HIS A 298 -8.15 -6.42 3.27
C HIS A 298 -7.86 -5.25 2.32
N SER A 299 -7.69 -5.56 1.04
CA SER A 299 -7.44 -4.58 -0.01
C SER A 299 -8.60 -3.61 -0.22
N VAL A 300 -8.29 -2.37 -0.60
CA VAL A 300 -9.24 -1.37 -1.11
C VAL A 300 -9.07 -1.08 -2.61
N THR A 301 -8.17 -1.81 -3.29
CA THR A 301 -7.93 -1.70 -4.74
C THR A 301 -7.79 -3.07 -5.41
N GLY A 302 -8.14 -3.15 -6.70
CA GLY A 302 -8.09 -4.38 -7.49
C GLY A 302 -9.37 -5.21 -7.42
N LYS A 303 -9.31 -6.44 -7.96
CA LYS A 303 -10.50 -7.26 -8.24
C LYS A 303 -11.22 -7.78 -6.99
N ASP A 304 -10.45 -8.08 -5.94
CA ASP A 304 -10.95 -8.67 -4.69
C ASP A 304 -10.94 -7.66 -3.54
N SER A 305 -11.05 -6.35 -3.86
CA SER A 305 -11.08 -5.31 -2.84
C SER A 305 -12.42 -5.26 -2.11
N MET A 306 -12.37 -4.93 -0.82
CA MET A 306 -13.56 -4.52 -0.08
C MET A 306 -14.06 -3.14 -0.54
N ASP A 307 -15.28 -2.79 -0.13
CA ASP A 307 -15.83 -1.44 -0.34
C ASP A 307 -14.89 -0.38 0.26
N ASN A 308 -14.59 0.65 -0.52
CA ASN A 308 -13.61 1.67 -0.19
C ASN A 308 -14.23 3.03 0.15
N GLY A 309 -15.55 3.14 0.32
CA GLY A 309 -16.23 4.41 0.60
C GLY A 309 -15.76 5.07 1.89
N PHE A 310 -15.31 4.28 2.87
CA PHE A 310 -14.74 4.80 4.13
C PHE A 310 -13.43 5.60 3.90
N LEU A 311 -12.72 5.40 2.79
CA LEU A 311 -11.51 6.17 2.47
C LEU A 311 -11.81 7.67 2.33
N GLU A 312 -13.02 8.05 1.91
CA GLU A 312 -13.43 9.46 1.83
C GLU A 312 -13.40 10.13 3.21
N LEU A 313 -13.81 9.41 4.25
CA LEU A 313 -13.76 9.90 5.62
C LEU A 313 -12.33 9.96 6.14
N LEU A 314 -11.47 8.99 5.81
CA LEU A 314 -10.04 9.06 6.14
C LEU A 314 -9.40 10.30 5.50
N VAL A 315 -9.60 10.49 4.20
CA VAL A 315 -9.08 11.65 3.45
C VAL A 315 -9.61 12.96 4.04
N SER A 316 -10.90 13.03 4.34
CA SER A 316 -11.54 14.22 4.94
C SER A 316 -11.02 14.55 6.33
N ASN A 317 -10.48 13.56 7.05
CA ASN A 317 -9.86 13.71 8.38
C ASN A 317 -8.32 13.79 8.34
N ASN A 318 -7.76 14.08 7.15
CA ASN A 318 -6.33 14.28 6.90
C ASN A 318 -5.46 13.04 7.15
N PHE A 319 -6.01 11.83 6.96
CA PHE A 319 -5.19 10.64 6.80
C PHE A 319 -4.46 10.71 5.45
N LYS A 320 -3.17 10.39 5.49
CA LYS A 320 -2.22 10.55 4.37
C LYS A 320 -1.85 9.22 3.73
N VAL A 321 -1.86 8.15 4.53
CA VAL A 321 -1.43 6.81 4.12
C VAL A 321 -2.42 5.79 4.68
N CYS A 322 -2.74 4.79 3.89
CA CYS A 322 -3.30 3.54 4.38
C CYS A 322 -2.38 2.37 4.01
N MET A 323 -2.29 1.39 4.90
CA MET A 323 -1.46 0.21 4.76
C MET A 323 -2.33 -1.03 4.91
N HIS A 324 -2.16 -1.99 4.01
CA HIS A 324 -2.93 -3.23 4.06
C HIS A 324 -2.15 -4.46 3.58
N GLY A 325 -2.77 -5.62 3.71
CA GLY A 325 -2.33 -6.94 3.25
C GLY A 325 -3.26 -7.53 2.20
N HIS A 326 -3.45 -8.86 2.26
CA HIS A 326 -4.46 -9.66 1.53
C HIS A 326 -4.29 -9.72 0.01
N ILE A 327 -3.79 -8.66 -0.63
CA ILE A 327 -3.34 -8.74 -2.02
C ILE A 327 -2.04 -9.51 -2.00
N HIS A 328 -2.01 -10.68 -2.63
CA HIS A 328 -0.81 -11.53 -2.70
C HIS A 328 0.39 -10.85 -3.41
N GLU A 329 0.21 -9.66 -4.00
CA GLU A 329 1.25 -8.82 -4.60
C GLU A 329 1.38 -7.47 -3.89
N ALA A 330 2.62 -7.02 -3.64
CA ALA A 330 2.92 -5.66 -3.21
C ALA A 330 2.41 -4.66 -4.25
N LYS A 331 1.56 -3.73 -3.80
CA LYS A 331 0.95 -2.70 -4.63
C LYS A 331 1.17 -1.30 -4.07
N TYR A 332 1.30 -0.36 -4.98
CA TYR A 332 1.29 1.07 -4.72
C TYR A 332 0.20 1.72 -5.55
N ASP A 333 -0.73 2.39 -4.89
CA ASP A 333 -1.87 3.02 -5.53
C ASP A 333 -2.29 4.31 -4.78
N PHE A 334 -3.21 5.06 -5.37
CA PHE A 334 -3.80 6.26 -4.79
C PHE A 334 -5.32 6.21 -4.86
N TYR A 335 -5.96 6.67 -3.79
CA TYR A 335 -7.38 7.02 -3.83
C TYR A 335 -7.52 8.54 -3.78
N SER A 336 -8.21 9.10 -4.77
CA SER A 336 -8.46 10.54 -4.88
C SER A 336 -9.94 10.84 -4.59
N TYR A 337 -10.20 11.80 -3.69
CA TYR A 337 -11.52 12.30 -3.36
C TYR A 337 -11.63 13.81 -3.64
N GLY A 338 -12.58 14.18 -4.50
CA GLY A 338 -12.70 15.56 -4.99
C GLY A 338 -11.50 16.01 -5.83
N ASN A 339 -11.35 17.32 -6.02
CA ASN A 339 -10.44 17.87 -7.03
C ASN A 339 -8.94 17.90 -6.64
N ASN A 340 -8.53 17.48 -5.43
CA ASN A 340 -7.09 17.54 -5.00
C ASN A 340 -6.77 16.84 -3.64
N ARG A 341 -7.61 15.93 -3.13
CA ARG A 341 -7.31 15.23 -1.87
C ARG A 341 -7.05 13.76 -2.13
N GLU A 342 -5.95 13.24 -1.61
CA GLU A 342 -5.50 11.88 -1.88
C GLU A 342 -5.06 11.18 -0.60
N ILE A 343 -5.15 9.86 -0.60
CA ILE A 343 -4.50 8.99 0.38
C ILE A 343 -3.62 7.99 -0.38
N ALA A 344 -2.37 7.83 0.06
CA ALA A 344 -1.48 6.83 -0.50
C ALA A 344 -1.82 5.43 0.05
N ILE A 345 -1.74 4.42 -0.81
CA ILE A 345 -2.06 3.04 -0.46
C ILE A 345 -0.77 2.21 -0.56
N ILE A 346 -0.39 1.55 0.55
CA ILE A 346 0.78 0.66 0.65
C ILE A 346 0.28 -0.75 0.94
N GLY A 347 0.28 -1.62 -0.07
CA GLY A 347 0.00 -3.04 0.10
C GLY A 347 1.27 -3.81 0.42
N ALA A 348 1.28 -4.58 1.51
CA ALA A 348 2.22 -5.68 1.68
C ALA A 348 1.71 -6.89 0.90
N GLY A 349 2.61 -7.55 0.17
CA GLY A 349 2.34 -8.88 -0.36
C GLY A 349 2.52 -9.95 0.73
N THR A 350 2.42 -11.22 0.34
CA THR A 350 2.38 -12.33 1.31
C THR A 350 3.74 -12.70 1.88
N PHE A 351 3.94 -12.62 3.19
CA PHE A 351 5.23 -12.92 3.82
C PHE A 351 5.56 -14.42 3.85
N GLY A 352 4.57 -15.21 4.23
CA GLY A 352 4.61 -16.66 4.22
C GLY A 352 3.23 -17.16 3.84
N ALA A 353 3.10 -17.99 2.81
CA ALA A 353 1.82 -18.61 2.46
C ALA A 353 1.95 -20.14 2.57
N PRO A 354 0.88 -20.85 2.95
CA PRO A 354 0.76 -22.26 2.65
C PRO A 354 0.81 -22.48 1.14
N ALA A 355 1.39 -23.59 0.69
CA ALA A 355 1.56 -23.89 -0.74
C ALA A 355 0.23 -23.92 -1.54
N GLU A 356 -0.91 -24.09 -0.87
CA GLU A 356 -2.24 -24.20 -1.49
C GLU A 356 -2.92 -22.85 -1.76
N GLU A 357 -2.58 -21.79 -1.00
CA GLU A 357 -3.11 -20.43 -1.17
C GLU A 357 -2.13 -19.51 -1.93
N HIS A 358 -0.89 -19.97 -2.09
CA HIS A 358 0.12 -19.28 -2.89
C HIS A 358 -0.28 -19.26 -4.37
N VAL A 359 -0.55 -18.08 -4.90
CA VAL A 359 -0.81 -17.91 -6.34
C VAL A 359 0.46 -18.24 -7.10
N LEU A 360 0.37 -19.20 -8.02
CA LEU A 360 1.48 -19.59 -8.89
C LEU A 360 2.03 -18.37 -9.64
N GLY A 361 3.32 -18.07 -9.43
CA GLY A 361 4.02 -16.97 -10.11
C GLY A 361 4.11 -15.66 -9.33
N VAL A 362 3.49 -15.56 -8.15
CA VAL A 362 3.59 -14.38 -7.28
C VAL A 362 4.62 -14.65 -6.17
N PRO A 363 5.72 -13.89 -6.04
CA PRO A 363 6.71 -14.17 -5.01
C PRO A 363 6.20 -13.77 -3.62
N LEU A 364 6.76 -14.38 -2.58
CA LEU A 364 6.55 -13.92 -1.20
C LEU A 364 7.18 -12.55 -1.01
N GLN A 365 6.60 -11.68 -0.19
CA GLN A 365 6.96 -10.27 -0.10
C GLN A 365 6.90 -9.70 1.32
N TYR A 366 7.68 -8.63 1.55
CA TYR A 366 7.50 -7.73 2.68
C TYR A 366 8.02 -6.32 2.37
N ASN A 367 7.64 -5.36 3.20
CA ASN A 367 8.05 -3.97 3.05
C ASN A 367 9.00 -3.54 4.18
N PHE A 368 10.10 -2.88 3.81
CA PHE A 368 10.94 -2.12 4.73
C PHE A 368 10.85 -0.64 4.38
N ILE A 369 10.26 0.14 5.28
CA ILE A 369 9.84 1.50 5.01
C ILE A 369 10.74 2.47 5.78
N GLU A 370 11.19 3.52 5.09
CA GLU A 370 11.96 4.62 5.65
C GLU A 370 11.09 5.89 5.60
N LEU A 371 10.67 6.38 6.75
CA LEU A 371 9.81 7.57 6.87
C LEU A 371 10.64 8.76 7.37
N SER A 372 10.72 9.81 6.56
CA SER A 372 11.28 11.11 6.94
C SER A 372 10.16 12.14 7.06
N LEU A 373 9.92 12.59 8.28
CA LEU A 373 8.92 13.63 8.55
C LEU A 373 9.41 15.02 8.09
N ASP A 374 10.70 15.30 8.25
CA ASP A 374 11.33 16.55 7.83
C ASP A 374 11.26 16.73 6.31
N ASN A 375 11.62 15.68 5.57
CA ASN A 375 11.54 15.68 4.11
C ASN A 375 10.14 15.36 3.58
N LYS A 376 9.16 15.13 4.47
CA LYS A 376 7.79 14.73 4.14
C LYS A 376 7.77 13.59 3.11
N GLN A 377 8.61 12.58 3.29
CA GLN A 377 8.80 11.52 2.32
C GLN A 377 8.76 10.15 2.98
N ILE A 378 8.10 9.20 2.31
CA ILE A 378 8.16 7.78 2.63
C ILE A 378 8.87 7.07 1.49
N LYS A 379 9.90 6.30 1.79
CA LYS A 379 10.51 5.37 0.83
C LYS A 379 10.13 3.95 1.23
N VAL A 380 9.46 3.23 0.34
CA VAL A 380 9.04 1.85 0.57
C VAL A 380 10.01 0.95 -0.18
N ASN A 381 10.90 0.26 0.54
CA ASN A 381 11.77 -0.76 -0.03
C ASN A 381 11.01 -2.09 -0.04
N THR A 382 10.69 -2.59 -1.23
CA THR A 382 9.97 -3.85 -1.40
C THR A 382 10.96 -5.00 -1.50
N ARG A 383 10.69 -6.07 -0.76
CA ARG A 383 11.53 -7.27 -0.70
C ARG A 383 10.70 -8.44 -1.21
N ARG A 384 11.34 -9.34 -1.96
CA ARG A 384 10.69 -10.53 -2.48
C ARG A 384 11.48 -11.80 -2.20
N ARG A 385 10.82 -12.94 -2.28
CA ARG A 385 11.42 -14.26 -2.18
C ARG A 385 10.67 -15.23 -3.09
N GLU A 386 11.37 -15.68 -4.13
CA GLU A 386 10.80 -16.56 -5.16
C GLU A 386 10.54 -17.99 -4.67
N LYS A 387 11.33 -18.47 -3.71
CA LYS A 387 11.28 -19.86 -3.21
C LYS A 387 11.00 -19.90 -1.72
N VAL A 388 10.15 -20.85 -1.31
CA VAL A 388 9.76 -21.08 0.09
C VAL A 388 10.94 -21.36 1.04
N ASP A 389 12.06 -21.87 0.54
CA ASP A 389 13.30 -22.07 1.32
C ASP A 389 14.46 -21.17 0.84
N GLY A 390 14.18 -20.23 -0.08
CA GLY A 390 15.15 -19.28 -0.60
C GLY A 390 15.48 -18.14 0.37
N ALA A 391 16.34 -17.25 -0.09
CA ALA A 391 16.62 -15.99 0.60
C ALA A 391 15.71 -14.88 0.05
N TRP A 392 15.42 -13.89 0.88
CA TRP A 392 14.84 -12.63 0.42
C TRP A 392 15.81 -11.91 -0.53
N GLU A 393 15.31 -11.03 -1.37
CA GLU A 393 16.09 -10.16 -2.24
C GLU A 393 15.32 -8.87 -2.52
N ALA A 394 15.98 -7.93 -3.19
CA ALA A 394 15.37 -6.67 -3.58
C ALA A 394 14.33 -6.92 -4.68
N ASP A 395 13.11 -6.43 -4.49
CA ASP A 395 12.02 -6.61 -5.47
C ASP A 395 12.03 -5.45 -6.47
N ALA A 396 12.90 -5.53 -7.46
CA ALA A 396 13.12 -4.49 -8.47
C ALA A 396 12.01 -4.47 -9.53
N ARG A 397 10.77 -4.20 -9.11
CA ARG A 397 9.59 -4.08 -10.00
C ARG A 397 9.16 -2.63 -10.27
N TRP A 398 9.69 -1.68 -9.51
CA TRP A 398 9.32 -0.27 -9.61
C TRP A 398 10.25 0.48 -10.56
N GLY A 399 9.97 1.74 -10.86
CA GLY A 399 10.75 2.52 -11.81
C GLY A 399 10.37 2.23 -13.26
N ASP A 400 11.27 2.55 -14.19
CA ASP A 400 11.07 2.25 -15.61
C ASP A 400 11.66 0.89 -15.98
N LYS A 401 11.33 0.41 -17.18
CA LYS A 401 11.74 -0.91 -17.67
C LYS A 401 13.27 -1.06 -17.79
N ASP A 402 13.98 0.04 -18.02
CA ASP A 402 15.43 0.03 -18.25
C ASP A 402 16.21 0.21 -16.93
N ASN A 403 15.58 0.79 -15.91
CA ASN A 403 16.14 1.07 -14.59
C ASN A 403 15.17 0.65 -13.48
N PRO A 404 14.92 -0.66 -13.33
CA PRO A 404 14.06 -1.16 -12.28
C PRO A 404 14.63 -0.85 -10.89
N LYS A 405 13.76 -0.42 -9.98
CA LYS A 405 14.09 -0.02 -8.61
C LYS A 405 13.40 -0.94 -7.62
N PRO A 406 14.09 -1.34 -6.53
CA PRO A 406 13.49 -2.13 -5.47
C PRO A 406 12.73 -1.29 -4.43
N PHE A 407 12.35 -0.07 -4.83
CA PHE A 407 11.65 0.86 -3.98
C PHE A 407 10.84 1.86 -4.79
N TYR A 408 9.86 2.47 -4.13
CA TYR A 408 9.19 3.69 -4.60
C TYR A 408 9.13 4.72 -3.48
N LYS A 409 8.86 5.98 -3.86
CA LYS A 409 8.80 7.12 -2.93
C LYS A 409 7.42 7.76 -2.96
N ILE A 410 6.94 8.14 -1.79
CA ILE A 410 5.69 8.85 -1.56
C ILE A 410 6.05 10.22 -1.01
N ASP A 411 5.60 11.27 -1.68
CA ASP A 411 5.75 12.65 -1.25
C ASP A 411 4.50 13.07 -0.47
N LEU A 412 4.62 13.17 0.85
CA LEU A 412 3.54 13.55 1.76
C LEU A 412 3.15 15.02 1.61
N SER A 413 3.99 15.87 1.01
CA SER A 413 3.64 17.28 0.74
C SER A 413 2.62 17.44 -0.39
N LYS A 414 2.56 16.45 -1.30
CA LYS A 414 1.61 16.43 -2.42
C LYS A 414 0.28 15.77 -2.06
N ILE A 415 0.21 15.12 -0.89
CA ILE A 415 -0.96 14.39 -0.40
C ILE A 415 -1.75 15.32 0.52
N ASN A 416 -2.89 15.81 0.05
CA ASN A 416 -3.74 16.87 0.63
C ASN A 416 -3.00 18.21 0.86
N ASN A 417 -2.97 19.05 -0.17
CA ASN A 417 -3.00 20.49 0.04
C ASN A 417 -4.46 20.91 0.24
N ILE A 418 -4.73 21.57 1.36
CA ILE A 418 -5.95 22.37 1.55
C ILE A 418 -5.82 23.62 0.69
#